data_AF-A0A4Y7J219-F1
#
_entry.id   AF-A0A4Y7J219-F1
#
_cell.length_a   1.000
_cell.length_b   1.000
_cell.length_c   1.000
_cell.angle_alpha   90.00
_cell.angle_beta   90.00
_cell.angle_gamma   90.00
#
_symmetry.space_group_name_H-M   'P 1'
#
loop_
_entity.id
_entity.type
_entity.pdbx_description
1 polymer ?
#
loop_
_entity_poly.entity_id
_entity_poly.type
_entity_poly.pdbx_seq_one_letter_code
_entity_poly.pdbx_strand_id
1 'polypeptide(L)'
;MDVTPSEFPLLPFGADEVLVPTESKTLHLYEARFLALLEEVERLEIGALVSIRGIGRVKIVNFNQADPYLKGVVIPLQDNVPDSMNKISSDITKLKESLYQLNSLQIKLKVPS
;
A
#
# COMPACT_ATOMS: atom_id res chain seq x y z
N MET A 1 13.31 6.98 7.45
CA MET A 1 12.10 7.48 8.15
C MET A 1 11.50 6.28 8.84
N ASP A 2 11.51 6.25 10.17
CA ASP A 2 10.95 5.13 10.91
C ASP A 2 9.44 5.05 10.67
N VAL A 3 8.99 3.87 10.28
CA VAL A 3 7.58 3.56 10.07
C VAL A 3 6.98 3.37 11.46
N THR A 4 6.40 4.42 12.03
CA THR A 4 5.83 4.38 13.38
C THR A 4 4.43 3.76 13.33
N PRO A 5 4.16 2.69 14.11
CA PRO A 5 2.82 2.14 14.22
C PRO A 5 1.89 3.13 14.94
N SER A 6 0.72 3.35 14.37
CA SER A 6 -0.29 4.29 14.90
C SER A 6 -1.64 3.60 15.05
N GLU A 7 -2.36 3.89 16.13
CA GLU A 7 -3.69 3.34 16.38
C GLU A 7 -4.76 4.21 15.71
N PHE A 8 -5.67 3.58 14.95
CA PHE A 8 -6.81 4.25 14.33
C PHE A 8 -8.10 3.45 14.50
N PRO A 9 -9.26 4.13 14.56
CA PRO A 9 -10.55 3.48 14.38
C PRO A 9 -10.68 2.93 12.95
N LEU A 10 -11.26 1.75 12.83
CA LEU A 10 -11.43 1.04 11.56
C LEU A 10 -12.91 0.91 11.23
N LEU A 11 -13.28 1.39 10.05
CA LEU A 11 -14.61 1.20 9.48
C LEU A 11 -14.58 -0.02 8.53
N PRO A 12 -15.43 -1.04 8.75
CA PRO A 12 -15.47 -2.21 7.87
C PRO A 12 -16.16 -1.86 6.53
N PHE A 13 -15.61 -2.39 5.45
CA PHE A 13 -16.15 -2.26 4.08
C PHE A 13 -16.35 -3.65 3.47
N GLY A 14 -17.28 -3.75 2.52
CA GLY A 14 -17.37 -4.95 1.66
C GLY A 14 -16.06 -5.19 0.91
N ALA A 15 -15.76 -6.44 0.57
CA ALA A 15 -14.54 -6.78 -0.19
C ALA A 15 -14.52 -6.15 -1.60
N ASP A 16 -15.69 -5.82 -2.13
CA ASP A 16 -15.97 -5.12 -3.38
C ASP A 16 -15.90 -3.59 -3.26
N GLU A 17 -15.75 -3.07 -2.03
CA GLU A 17 -15.79 -1.63 -1.72
C GLU A 17 -14.41 -1.05 -1.42
N VAL A 18 -13.37 -1.58 -2.05
CA VAL A 18 -11.99 -1.11 -1.86
C VAL A 18 -11.88 0.38 -2.22
N LEU A 19 -11.41 1.18 -1.27
CA LEU A 19 -11.13 2.60 -1.46
C LEU A 19 -9.72 2.79 -2.00
N VAL A 20 -9.61 3.37 -3.19
CA VAL A 20 -8.32 3.73 -3.78
C VAL A 20 -7.90 5.12 -3.28
N PRO A 21 -6.60 5.40 -3.06
CA PRO A 21 -6.15 6.76 -2.78
C PRO A 21 -6.64 7.75 -3.86
N THR A 22 -7.02 8.96 -3.45
CA THR A 22 -7.64 10.03 -4.27
C THR A 22 -9.12 9.81 -4.61
N GLU A 23 -9.62 8.57 -4.53
CA GLU A 23 -11.04 8.30 -4.70
C GLU A 23 -11.83 8.92 -3.53
N SER A 24 -12.98 9.50 -3.86
CA SER A 24 -13.96 9.94 -2.87
C SER A 24 -15.20 9.06 -3.01
N LYS A 25 -15.67 8.49 -1.90
CA LYS A 25 -16.84 7.62 -1.87
C LYS A 25 -17.84 8.12 -0.85
N THR A 26 -19.10 8.13 -1.25
CA THR A 26 -20.22 8.45 -0.37
C THR A 26 -20.73 7.16 0.27
N LEU A 27 -20.91 7.17 1.58
CA LEU A 27 -21.37 6.02 2.37
C LEU A 27 -22.63 6.37 3.14
N HIS A 28 -23.52 5.39 3.28
CA HIS A 28 -24.60 5.42 4.27
C HIS A 28 -24.18 4.65 5.52
N LEU A 29 -24.16 5.35 6.65
CA LEU A 29 -23.92 4.78 7.96
C LEU A 29 -25.24 4.62 8.70
N TYR A 30 -25.64 3.37 8.96
CA TYR A 30 -26.86 3.07 9.71
C TYR A 30 -26.63 3.04 11.22
N GLU A 31 -25.41 2.72 11.64
CA GLU A 31 -25.09 2.61 13.07
C GLU A 31 -24.50 3.91 13.63
N ALA A 32 -25.13 4.42 14.69
CA ALA A 32 -24.70 5.63 15.36
C ALA A 32 -23.27 5.55 15.94
N ARG A 33 -22.77 4.34 16.23
CA ARG A 33 -21.42 4.11 16.78
C ARG A 33 -20.31 4.63 15.87
N PHE A 34 -20.52 4.59 14.55
CA PHE A 34 -19.57 5.09 13.57
C PHE A 34 -19.67 6.60 13.35
N LEU A 35 -20.78 7.23 13.73
CA LEU A 35 -20.92 8.69 13.64
C LEU A 35 -19.96 9.42 14.58
N ALA A 36 -19.59 8.79 15.71
CA ALA A 36 -18.58 9.33 16.61
C ALA A 36 -17.17 9.37 16.01
N LEU A 37 -16.94 8.70 14.87
CA LEU A 37 -15.65 8.68 14.17
C LEU A 37 -15.47 9.85 13.20
N LEU A 38 -16.55 10.60 12.90
CA LEU A 38 -16.59 11.54 11.79
C LEU A 38 -17.01 12.92 12.29
N GLU A 39 -16.29 13.96 11.87
CA GLU A 39 -16.58 15.35 12.23
C GLU A 39 -17.72 15.93 11.40
N GLU A 40 -17.80 15.60 10.11
CA GLU A 40 -18.81 16.10 9.16
C GLU A 40 -19.69 14.96 8.63
N VAL A 41 -20.98 14.99 8.97
CA VAL A 41 -21.97 14.00 8.51
C VAL A 41 -23.30 14.69 8.18
N GLU A 42 -23.98 14.23 7.14
CA GLU A 42 -25.35 14.64 6.83
C GLU A 42 -26.33 13.65 7.47
N ARG A 43 -27.02 14.07 8.53
CA ARG A 43 -27.97 13.19 9.24
C ARG A 43 -29.24 13.02 8.41
N LEU A 44 -29.67 11.77 8.28
CA LEU A 44 -30.91 11.41 7.59
C LEU A 44 -31.94 10.90 8.61
N GLU A 45 -33.18 10.68 8.15
CA GLU A 45 -34.22 10.05 8.98
C GLU A 45 -33.79 8.66 9.48
N ILE A 46 -32.98 7.95 8.70
CA ILE A 46 -32.36 6.68 9.06
C ILE A 46 -30.86 6.76 8.76
N GLY A 47 -30.05 6.94 9.81
CA GLY A 47 -28.59 6.96 9.71
C GLY A 47 -28.01 8.31 9.30
N ALA A 48 -26.84 8.28 8.65
CA ALA A 48 -26.19 9.46 8.10
C ALA A 48 -25.49 9.16 6.77
N LEU A 49 -25.41 10.16 5.90
CA LEU A 49 -24.61 10.17 4.69
C LEU A 49 -23.27 10.84 4.97
N VAL A 50 -22.18 10.21 4.55
CA VAL A 50 -20.82 10.72 4.74
C VAL A 50 -20.01 10.61 3.47
N SER A 51 -19.16 11.60 3.19
CA SER A 51 -18.22 11.57 2.08
C SER A 51 -16.81 11.38 2.63
N ILE A 52 -16.16 10.29 2.23
CA ILE A 52 -14.80 9.98 2.64
C ILE A 52 -13.87 10.01 1.44
N ARG A 53 -12.62 10.40 1.67
CA ARG A 53 -11.57 10.39 0.65
C ARG A 53 -10.42 9.50 1.08
N GLY A 54 -9.98 8.61 0.18
CA GLY A 54 -8.78 7.81 0.41
C GLY A 54 -7.53 8.69 0.38
N ILE A 55 -6.78 8.77 1.49
CA ILE A 55 -5.56 9.60 1.58
C ILE A 55 -4.26 8.81 1.42
N GLY A 56 -4.30 7.49 1.60
CA GLY A 56 -3.11 6.64 1.55
C GLY A 56 -3.41 5.19 1.88
N ARG A 57 -2.47 4.31 1.57
CA ARG A 57 -2.57 2.88 1.87
C ARG A 57 -1.88 2.59 3.20
N VAL A 58 -2.50 1.73 3.99
CA VAL A 58 -1.96 1.29 5.28
C VAL A 58 -2.02 -0.22 5.37
N LYS A 59 -1.07 -0.81 6.10
CA LYS A 59 -1.11 -2.22 6.49
C LYS A 59 -1.53 -2.30 7.95
N ILE A 60 -2.51 -3.13 8.25
CA ILE A 60 -2.90 -3.43 9.62
C ILE A 60 -1.87 -4.39 10.23
N VAL A 61 -1.34 -4.02 11.40
CA VAL A 61 -0.38 -4.80 12.17
C VAL A 61 -1.10 -5.63 13.23
N ASN A 62 -2.04 -5.02 13.95
CA ASN A 62 -2.79 -5.68 15.02
C ASN A 62 -4.18 -5.08 15.20
N PHE A 63 -5.10 -5.84 15.79
CA PHE A 63 -6.42 -5.37 16.24
C PHE A 63 -6.44 -5.32 17.76
N ASN A 64 -6.80 -4.17 18.33
CA ASN A 64 -6.68 -3.94 19.77
C ASN A 64 -8.03 -4.06 20.51
N GLN A 65 -9.14 -3.67 19.88
CA GLN A 65 -10.47 -3.61 20.50
C GLN A 65 -11.57 -3.63 19.42
N ALA A 66 -12.78 -4.08 19.77
CA ALA A 66 -13.94 -4.14 18.86
C ALA A 66 -15.21 -3.39 19.33
N ASP A 67 -15.23 -2.83 20.54
CA ASP A 67 -16.38 -2.14 21.11
C ASP A 67 -15.98 -0.72 21.55
N PRO A 68 -16.65 0.37 21.14
CA PRO A 68 -17.86 0.45 20.29
C PRO A 68 -17.64 0.25 18.79
N TYR A 69 -16.39 0.26 18.33
CA TYR A 69 -15.97 0.02 16.95
C TYR A 69 -14.59 -0.65 16.95
N LEU A 70 -14.18 -1.18 15.79
CA LEU A 70 -12.88 -1.82 15.63
C LEU A 70 -11.76 -0.79 15.72
N LYS A 71 -10.71 -1.09 16.49
CA LYS A 71 -9.47 -0.32 16.54
C LYS A 71 -8.31 -1.21 16.13
N GLY A 72 -7.42 -0.65 15.31
CA GLY A 72 -6.23 -1.37 14.87
C GLY A 72 -5.01 -0.49 14.82
N VAL A 73 -3.86 -1.12 15.03
CA VAL A 73 -2.54 -0.52 14.83
C VAL A 73 -2.19 -0.69 13.36
N VAL A 74 -1.89 0.42 12.69
CA VAL A 74 -1.56 0.45 11.25
C VAL A 74 -0.19 1.06 11.02
N ILE A 75 0.42 0.69 9.90
CA ILE A 75 1.64 1.32 9.37
C ILE A 75 1.38 1.80 7.95
N PRO A 76 1.88 3.00 7.55
CA PRO A 76 1.74 3.48 6.19
C PRO A 76 2.48 2.56 5.22
N LEU A 77 1.81 2.21 4.11
CA LEU A 77 2.41 1.50 2.99
C LEU A 77 2.91 2.55 1.99
N GLN A 78 4.23 2.75 1.94
CA GLN A 78 4.84 3.58 0.90
C GLN A 78 4.76 2.86 -0.44
N ASP A 79 4.39 3.60 -1.48
CA ASP A 79 4.47 3.16 -2.86
C ASP A 79 5.93 2.77 -3.14
N ASN A 80 6.13 1.59 -3.72
CA ASN A 80 7.45 1.16 -4.17
C ASN A 80 7.93 2.13 -5.25
N VAL A 81 8.64 3.18 -4.85
CA VAL A 81 9.57 3.86 -5.74
C VAL A 81 10.57 2.78 -6.13
N PRO A 82 10.81 2.52 -7.42
CA PRO A 82 11.76 1.48 -7.82
C PRO A 82 13.06 1.70 -7.07
N ASP A 83 13.45 0.74 -6.23
CA ASP A 83 14.64 0.80 -5.41
C ASP A 83 15.87 0.94 -6.29
N SER A 84 16.26 2.20 -6.51
CA SER A 84 17.57 2.72 -6.87
C SER A 84 18.22 2.20 -8.16
N MET A 85 18.93 3.11 -8.81
CA MET A 85 19.93 2.87 -9.85
C MET A 85 20.85 1.65 -9.60
N ASN A 86 21.00 1.21 -8.34
CA ASN A 86 21.90 0.14 -7.90
C ASN A 86 21.46 -1.26 -8.31
N LYS A 87 20.14 -1.56 -8.36
CA LYS A 87 19.66 -2.89 -8.78
C LYS A 87 19.90 -3.10 -10.27
N ILE A 88 19.55 -2.09 -11.07
CA ILE A 88 19.81 -2.02 -12.50
C ILE A 88 21.32 -2.07 -12.77
N SER A 89 22.13 -1.37 -11.98
CA SER A 89 23.59 -1.40 -12.08
C SER A 89 24.15 -2.81 -11.87
N SER A 90 23.64 -3.55 -10.87
CA SER A 90 24.10 -4.92 -10.59
C SER A 90 23.77 -5.90 -11.74
N ASP A 91 22.60 -5.75 -12.36
CA ASP A 91 22.20 -6.60 -13.49
C ASP A 91 22.98 -6.25 -14.76
N ILE A 92 23.21 -4.96 -15.03
CA ILE A 92 24.06 -4.51 -16.15
C ILE A 92 25.50 -4.99 -15.96
N THR A 93 26.01 -4.99 -14.73
CA THR A 93 27.38 -5.44 -14.43
C THR A 93 27.53 -6.95 -14.66
N LYS A 94 26.58 -7.75 -14.15
CA LYS A 94 26.54 -9.21 -14.40
C LYS A 94 26.41 -9.54 -15.88
N LEU A 95 25.60 -8.78 -16.62
CA LEU A 95 25.44 -8.95 -18.07
C LEU A 95 26.74 -8.64 -18.81
N LYS A 96 27.42 -7.54 -18.47
CA LYS A 96 28.72 -7.19 -19.05
C LYS A 96 29.76 -8.26 -18.78
N GLU A 97 29.89 -8.74 -17.54
CA GLU A 97 30.81 -9.84 -17.21
C GLU A 97 30.51 -11.09 -18.03
N SER A 98 29.24 -11.49 -18.12
CA SER A 98 28.84 -12.66 -18.90
C SER A 98 29.19 -12.52 -20.38
N LEU A 99 29.01 -11.33 -20.96
CA LEU A 99 29.43 -11.03 -22.34
C LEU A 99 30.96 -11.10 -22.52
N TYR A 100 31.74 -10.58 -21.57
CA TYR A 100 33.20 -10.70 -21.60
C TYR A 100 33.67 -12.15 -21.55
N GLN A 101 33.06 -12.97 -20.68
CA GLN A 101 33.36 -14.40 -20.60
C GLN A 101 33.04 -15.11 -21.92
N LEU A 102 31.88 -14.81 -22.52
CA LEU A 102 31.46 -15.41 -23.78
C LEU A 102 32.43 -15.04 -24.93
N ASN A 103 32.84 -13.77 -25.01
CA ASN A 103 33.78 -13.29 -26.02
C ASN A 103 35.18 -13.93 -25.86
N SER A 104 35.65 -14.09 -24.62
CA SER A 104 36.92 -14.77 -24.34
C SER A 104 36.90 -16.24 -24.78
N LEU A 105 35.78 -16.94 -24.55
CA LEU A 105 35.59 -18.33 -24.96
C LEU A 105 35.49 -18.47 -26.49
N GLN A 106 34.80 -17.55 -27.18
CA GLN A 106 34.76 -17.53 -28.65
C GLN A 106 36.14 -17.30 -29.28
N ILE A 107 36.96 -16.41 -28.71
CA ILE A 107 38.32 -16.15 -29.21
C ILE A 107 39.22 -17.40 -29.07
N LYS A 108 39.10 -18.14 -27.96
CA LYS A 108 39.87 -19.39 -27.75
C LYS A 108 39.48 -20.50 -28.73
N LEU A 109 38.25 -20.51 -29.24
CA LEU A 109 37.78 -21.48 -30.23
C LEU A 109 38.09 -21.07 -31.68
N LYS A 110 38.49 -19.81 -31.92
CA LYS A 110 38.84 -19.29 -33.24
C LYS A 110 40.35 -19.36 -33.54
N VAL A 111 41.09 -20.24 -32.86
CA VAL A 111 42.48 -20.55 -33.22
C VAL A 111 42.43 -21.45 -34.47
N PRO A 112 42.94 -21.00 -35.63
CA PRO A 112 43.02 -21.85 -36.79
C PRO A 112 44.08 -22.92 -36.52
N SER A 113 43.70 -24.19 -36.70
CA SER A 113 44.63 -25.30 -36.93
C SER A 113 45.37 -25.12 -38.25
#